data_AF-A0A0A2DJQ1-F1
#
_entry.id   AF-A0A0A2DJQ1-F1
#
_cell.length_a   1.000
_cell.length_b   1.000
_cell.length_c   1.000
_cell.angle_alpha   90.00
_cell.angle_beta   90.00
_cell.angle_gamma   90.00
#
_symmetry.space_group_name_H-M   'P 1'
#
loop_
_entity.id
_entity.type
_entity.pdbx_description
1 polymer ?
#
loop_
_entity_poly.entity_id
_entity_poly.type
_entity_poly.pdbx_seq_one_letter_code
_entity_poly.pdbx_strand_id
1 'polypeptide(L)'
;MRLRWLCDGTDRLNWRDVAVVIRQADDKSAIARQSMGDAYGWGVGEYLLASAVDALHGANWQRSGKGERPKPIPRPSVTTADMEGQNKNEASSGDPFNDKESGVFTGEAIPVDELNKWLGWVS
;
A
#
# COMPACT_ATOMS: atom_id res chain seq x y z
N MET A 1 2.78 15.00 25.83
CA MET A 1 2.12 15.42 27.10
C MET A 1 2.22 14.28 28.11
N ARG A 2 2.36 14.56 29.42
CA ARG A 2 2.35 13.51 30.46
C ARG A 2 0.96 13.43 31.10
N LEU A 3 0.31 12.26 30.99
CA LEU A 3 -1.08 12.04 31.45
C LEU A 3 -1.30 12.26 32.96
N ARG A 4 -0.23 12.25 33.78
CA ARG A 4 -0.33 12.48 35.24
C ARG A 4 -0.91 13.85 35.62
N TRP A 5 -0.85 14.85 34.74
CA TRP A 5 -1.38 16.20 35.00
C TRP A 5 -2.89 16.30 34.81
N LEU A 6 -3.47 15.31 34.12
CA LEU A 6 -4.90 15.25 33.83
C LEU A 6 -5.65 14.40 34.86
N CYS A 7 -4.96 13.45 35.48
CA CYS A 7 -5.49 12.55 36.49
C CYS A 7 -4.71 12.73 37.80
N ASP A 8 -4.96 13.86 38.47
CA ASP A 8 -4.39 14.23 39.77
C ASP A 8 -5.02 13.44 40.95
N GLY A 9 -5.88 12.46 40.68
CA GLY A 9 -6.59 11.70 41.72
C GLY A 9 -7.67 12.50 42.46
N THR A 10 -7.79 13.79 42.16
CA THR A 10 -8.99 14.57 42.45
C THR A 10 -10.08 14.15 41.46
N ASP A 11 -11.30 13.90 41.95
CA ASP A 11 -12.45 13.30 41.24
C ASP A 11 -13.03 14.18 40.09
N ARG A 12 -12.20 15.03 39.50
CA ARG A 12 -12.53 16.03 38.47
C ARG A 12 -12.56 15.44 37.06
N LEU A 13 -11.91 14.30 36.84
CA LEU A 13 -11.77 13.63 35.54
C LEU A 13 -11.82 12.12 35.74
N ASN A 14 -12.91 11.50 35.26
CA ASN A 14 -13.04 10.06 35.20
C ASN A 14 -12.33 9.51 33.96
N TRP A 15 -11.98 8.22 33.97
CA TRP A 15 -11.43 7.51 32.82
C TRP A 15 -12.35 7.52 31.60
N ARG A 16 -13.66 7.62 31.82
CA ARG A 16 -14.63 7.84 30.74
C ARG A 16 -14.44 9.21 30.07
N ASP A 17 -14.18 10.26 30.86
CA ASP A 17 -14.00 11.61 30.34
C ASP A 17 -12.70 11.74 29.54
N VAL A 18 -11.62 11.09 30.02
CA VAL A 18 -10.36 11.02 29.27
C VAL A 18 -10.54 10.27 27.94
N ALA A 19 -11.30 9.17 27.93
CA ALA A 19 -11.61 8.46 26.69
C ALA A 19 -12.40 9.34 25.71
N VAL A 20 -13.33 10.17 26.21
CA VAL A 20 -14.07 11.13 25.38
C VAL A 20 -13.13 12.21 24.82
N VAL A 21 -12.23 12.77 25.63
CA VAL A 21 -11.25 13.78 25.19
C VAL A 21 -10.33 13.22 24.10
N ILE A 22 -9.89 11.97 24.20
CA ILE A 22 -9.07 11.32 23.18
C ILE A 22 -9.86 11.10 21.89
N ARG A 23 -11.12 10.64 22.01
CA ARG A 23 -11.98 10.36 20.84
C ARG A 23 -12.45 11.61 20.11
N GLN A 24 -12.64 12.71 20.84
CA GLN A 24 -13.08 14.00 20.29
C GLN A 24 -11.91 14.95 20.01
N ALA A 25 -10.66 14.48 20.17
CA ALA A 25 -9.49 15.29 19.90
C ALA A 25 -9.48 15.71 18.43
N ASP A 26 -9.29 17.00 18.18
CA ASP A 26 -9.19 17.56 16.82
C ASP A 26 -7.99 16.95 16.08
N ASP A 27 -8.05 16.91 14.75
CA ASP A 27 -7.00 16.39 13.88
C ASP A 27 -5.69 17.17 14.02
N LYS A 28 -5.75 18.41 14.53
CA LYS A 28 -4.57 19.25 14.83
C LYS A 28 -4.04 19.10 16.25
N SER A 29 -4.62 18.19 17.05
CA SER A 29 -4.21 18.00 18.43
C SER A 29 -2.83 17.37 18.55
N ALA A 30 -2.18 17.58 19.70
CA ALA A 30 -0.91 16.92 20.01
C ALA A 30 -1.05 15.38 20.06
N ILE A 31 -2.26 14.87 20.32
CA ILE A 31 -2.58 13.43 20.32
C ILE A 31 -2.57 12.91 18.88
N ALA A 32 -3.24 13.59 17.96
CA ALA A 32 -3.23 13.24 16.53
C ALA A 32 -1.79 13.29 15.97
N ARG A 33 -1.00 14.31 16.32
CA ARG A 33 0.41 14.40 15.92
C ARG A 33 1.26 13.25 16.42
N GLN A 34 1.07 12.85 17.68
CA GLN A 34 1.80 11.73 18.25
C GLN A 34 1.34 10.38 17.65
N SER A 35 0.06 10.24 17.36
CA SER A 35 -0.51 8.98 16.83
C SER A 35 -0.19 8.76 15.35
N MET A 36 -0.21 9.82 14.54
CA MET A 36 0.05 9.74 13.10
C MET A 36 1.53 9.90 12.75
N GLY A 37 2.36 10.41 13.67
CA GLY A 37 3.80 10.55 13.44
C GLY A 37 4.10 11.37 12.18
N ASP A 38 4.88 10.80 11.27
CA ASP A 38 5.25 11.43 9.99
C ASP A 38 4.05 11.60 9.03
N ALA A 39 2.94 10.90 9.26
CA ALA A 39 1.70 11.11 8.51
C ALA A 39 0.89 12.33 8.98
N TYR A 40 1.27 12.94 10.11
CA TYR A 40 0.59 14.13 10.60
C TYR A 40 0.82 15.31 9.64
N GLY A 41 -0.27 15.85 9.08
CA GLY A 41 -0.25 16.91 8.08
C GLY A 41 -0.36 16.41 6.64
N TRP A 42 -0.32 15.09 6.41
CA TRP A 42 -0.69 14.48 5.13
C TRP A 42 -2.19 14.22 5.10
N GLY A 43 -2.96 15.23 4.69
CA GLY A 43 -4.35 15.07 4.33
C GLY A 43 -4.52 14.60 2.89
N VAL A 44 -5.78 14.40 2.48
CA VAL A 44 -6.13 14.01 1.10
C VAL A 44 -5.58 15.01 0.08
N GLY A 45 -5.58 16.30 0.42
CA GLY A 45 -5.04 17.35 -0.44
C GLY A 45 -3.55 17.17 -0.72
N GLU A 46 -2.76 16.89 0.31
CA GLU A 46 -1.32 16.68 0.20
C GLU A 46 -0.98 15.42 -0.62
N TYR A 47 -1.76 14.34 -0.47
CA TYR A 47 -1.63 13.15 -1.30
C TYR A 47 -1.93 13.42 -2.78
N LEU A 48 -2.99 14.18 -3.05
CA LEU A 48 -3.36 14.55 -4.42
C LEU A 48 -2.33 15.49 -5.04
N LEU A 49 -1.85 16.47 -4.28
CA LEU A 49 -0.82 17.41 -4.73
C LEU A 49 0.49 16.69 -5.02
N ALA A 50 0.95 15.81 -4.13
CA ALA A 50 2.13 14.98 -4.38
C ALA A 50 1.98 14.17 -5.68
N SER A 51 0.80 13.58 -5.91
CA SER A 51 0.51 12.82 -7.15
C SER A 51 0.53 13.70 -8.40
N ALA A 52 -0.02 14.92 -8.33
CA ALA A 52 0.00 15.87 -9.42
C ALA A 52 1.44 16.30 -9.76
N VAL A 53 2.27 16.55 -8.75
CA VAL A 53 3.68 16.91 -8.91
C VAL A 53 4.48 15.75 -9.50
N ASP A 54 4.29 14.51 -9.03
CA ASP A 54 4.93 13.31 -9.58
C ASP A 54 4.59 13.14 -11.08
N ALA A 55 3.32 13.33 -11.46
CA ALA A 55 2.88 13.27 -12.85
C ALA A 55 3.50 14.38 -13.70
N LEU A 56 3.58 15.60 -13.18
CA LEU A 56 4.20 16.74 -13.86
C LEU A 56 5.70 16.51 -14.07
N HIS A 57 6.40 16.01 -13.07
CA HIS A 57 7.81 15.63 -13.19
C HIS A 57 8.01 14.55 -14.25
N GLY A 58 7.14 13.53 -14.29
CA GLY A 58 7.15 12.51 -15.34
C GLY A 58 6.93 13.08 -16.74
N ALA A 59 5.93 13.94 -16.91
CA ALA A 59 5.64 14.59 -18.19
C ALA A 59 6.78 15.49 -18.67
N ASN A 60 7.39 16.25 -17.75
CA ASN A 60 8.55 17.08 -18.06
C ASN A 60 9.77 16.24 -18.44
N TRP A 61 10.01 15.12 -17.75
CA TRP A 61 11.07 14.18 -18.09
C TRP A 61 10.89 13.57 -19.48
N GLN A 62 9.67 13.11 -19.80
CA GLN A 62 9.34 12.60 -21.14
C GLN A 62 9.63 13.63 -22.24
N ARG A 63 9.35 14.91 -21.99
CA ARG A 63 9.61 16.00 -22.93
C ARG A 63 11.08 16.42 -23.01
N SER A 64 11.82 16.29 -21.91
CA SER A 64 13.23 16.71 -21.82
C SER A 64 14.21 15.66 -22.37
N GLY A 65 13.75 14.43 -22.59
CA GLY A 65 14.34 13.46 -23.51
C GLY A 65 15.68 12.81 -23.11
N LYS A 66 16.44 13.33 -22.14
CA LYS A 66 17.76 12.78 -21.74
C LYS A 66 18.13 13.09 -20.28
N GLY A 67 17.53 12.39 -19.33
CA GLY A 67 17.92 12.50 -17.90
C GLY A 67 17.48 11.33 -17.05
N GLU A 68 17.92 11.31 -15.80
CA GLU A 68 17.44 10.35 -14.79
C GLU A 68 15.95 10.58 -14.55
N ARG A 69 15.16 9.49 -14.47
CA ARG A 69 13.72 9.59 -14.19
C ARG A 69 13.53 10.17 -12.78
N PRO A 70 12.70 11.21 -12.61
CA PRO A 70 12.48 11.81 -11.31
C PRO A 70 11.89 10.79 -10.33
N LYS A 71 12.43 10.77 -9.11
CA LYS A 71 11.91 9.94 -8.03
C LYS A 71 10.61 10.54 -7.49
N PRO A 72 9.57 9.74 -7.23
CA PRO A 72 8.36 10.22 -6.59
C PRO A 72 8.64 10.86 -5.23
N ILE A 73 7.80 11.82 -4.85
CA ILE A 73 7.88 12.44 -3.52
C ILE A 73 7.63 11.36 -2.45
N PRO A 74 8.48 11.25 -1.40
CA PRO A 74 8.29 10.26 -0.34
C PRO A 74 7.00 10.55 0.42
N ARG A 75 6.15 9.52 0.56
CA ARG A 75 4.85 9.60 1.25
C ARG A 75 4.93 8.79 2.55
N PRO A 76 4.31 9.25 3.65
CA PRO A 76 4.44 8.61 4.96
C PRO A 76 3.82 7.21 5.04
N SER A 77 2.91 6.87 4.12
CA SER A 77 2.30 5.53 4.00
C SER A 77 3.08 4.56 3.11
N VAL A 78 4.09 5.03 2.37
CA VAL A 78 4.90 4.21 1.47
C VAL A 78 6.27 4.08 2.11
N THR A 79 6.59 2.90 2.64
CA THR A 79 7.91 2.67 3.21
C THR A 79 8.93 2.72 2.06
N THR A 80 10.13 3.26 2.28
CA THR A 80 11.17 3.36 1.24
C THR A 80 11.51 2.01 0.57
N ALA A 81 11.25 0.90 1.26
CA ALA A 81 11.34 -0.46 0.72
C ALA A 81 10.39 -0.70 -0.48
N ASP A 82 9.20 -0.11 -0.49
CA ASP A 82 8.21 -0.26 -1.57
C ASP A 82 8.62 0.55 -2.82
N MET A 83 9.43 1.60 -2.64
CA MET A 83 9.94 2.42 -3.75
C MET A 83 11.16 1.81 -4.44
N GLU A 84 11.99 1.04 -3.73
CA GLU A 84 13.13 0.32 -4.31
C GLU A 84 12.73 -0.99 -5.02
N GLY A 85 11.57 -1.56 -4.68
CA GLY A 85 11.08 -2.83 -5.21
C GLY A 85 10.54 -2.81 -6.65
N GLN A 86 10.24 -1.64 -7.22
CA GLN A 86 9.65 -1.54 -8.57
C GLN A 86 10.68 -1.70 -9.70
N ASN A 87 11.97 -1.83 -9.40
CA ASN A 87 13.03 -1.93 -10.41
C ASN A 87 13.68 -3.32 -10.50
N LYS A 88 13.15 -4.34 -9.80
CA LYS A 88 13.75 -5.70 -9.78
C LYS A 88 12.78 -6.87 -10.00
N ASN A 89 11.51 -6.59 -10.30
CA ASN A 89 10.54 -7.63 -10.60
C ASN A 89 9.93 -7.43 -11.99
N GLU A 90 10.78 -7.40 -13.02
CA GLU A 90 10.44 -8.13 -14.24
C GLU A 90 10.52 -9.62 -13.88
N ALA A 91 9.53 -10.10 -13.13
CA ALA A 91 9.22 -11.51 -13.17
C ALA A 91 8.94 -11.76 -14.65
N SER A 92 9.78 -12.58 -15.27
CA SER A 92 9.60 -13.09 -16.61
C SER A 92 8.22 -13.74 -16.68
N SER A 93 7.20 -12.96 -16.99
CA SER A 93 5.95 -13.48 -17.50
C SER A 93 6.30 -13.94 -18.90
N GLY A 94 6.83 -15.15 -19.01
CA GLY A 94 6.99 -15.80 -20.28
C GLY A 94 5.67 -15.79 -21.03
N ASP A 95 5.73 -15.68 -22.35
CA ASP A 95 4.56 -15.72 -23.20
C ASP A 95 3.84 -17.05 -22.94
N PRO A 96 2.58 -17.04 -22.43
CA PRO A 96 1.86 -18.26 -22.05
C PRO A 96 1.53 -19.17 -23.24
N PHE A 97 1.83 -18.75 -24.47
CA PHE A 97 1.66 -19.52 -25.70
C PHE A 97 2.98 -20.02 -26.31
N ASN A 98 4.13 -19.70 -25.72
CA ASN A 98 5.43 -20.15 -26.18
C ASN A 98 5.88 -21.42 -25.45
N ASP A 99 5.85 -22.55 -26.14
CA ASP A 99 6.10 -23.92 -25.68
C ASP A 99 7.41 -24.16 -24.89
N LYS A 100 8.35 -23.21 -24.90
CA LYS A 100 9.65 -23.31 -24.22
C LYS A 100 9.77 -22.49 -22.93
N GLU A 101 8.74 -21.73 -22.57
CA GLU A 101 8.75 -20.84 -21.40
C GLU A 101 7.91 -21.39 -20.23
N SER A 102 8.32 -21.09 -18.99
CA SER A 102 7.59 -21.56 -17.80
C SER A 102 6.31 -20.75 -17.61
N GLY A 103 5.16 -21.43 -17.57
CA GLY A 103 3.83 -20.80 -17.49
C GLY A 103 2.89 -21.17 -18.64
N VAL A 104 3.35 -21.99 -19.59
CA VAL A 104 2.55 -22.49 -20.71
C VAL A 104 1.46 -23.44 -20.23
N PHE A 105 0.23 -23.18 -20.65
CA PHE A 105 -0.90 -24.07 -20.41
C PHE A 105 -0.82 -25.27 -21.35
N THR A 106 -0.10 -26.33 -20.96
CA THR A 106 -0.09 -27.59 -21.70
C THR A 106 -1.35 -28.38 -21.33
N GLY A 107 -2.40 -28.25 -22.13
CA GLY A 107 -3.55 -29.12 -22.04
C GLY A 107 -3.18 -30.54 -22.47
N GLU A 108 -2.69 -31.36 -21.55
CA GLU A 108 -2.60 -32.81 -21.80
C GLU A 108 -4.03 -33.34 -21.90
N ALA A 109 -4.40 -33.79 -23.10
CA ALA A 109 -5.71 -34.38 -23.33
C ALA A 109 -5.79 -35.71 -22.58
N ILE A 110 -6.48 -35.72 -21.44
CA ILE A 110 -6.77 -36.95 -20.69
C ILE A 110 -7.63 -37.85 -21.60
N PRO A 111 -7.21 -39.08 -21.91
CA PRO A 111 -7.99 -40.00 -22.73
C PRO A 111 -9.34 -40.28 -22.05
N VAL A 112 -10.40 -40.37 -22.85
CA VAL A 112 -11.80 -40.45 -22.37
C VAL A 112 -12.02 -41.61 -21.38
N ASP A 113 -11.28 -42.70 -21.50
CA ASP A 113 -11.35 -43.83 -20.59
C ASP A 113 -10.90 -43.49 -19.16
N GLU A 114 -9.90 -42.63 -19.01
CA GLU A 114 -9.40 -42.18 -17.71
C GLU A 114 -10.36 -41.17 -17.06
N LEU A 115 -11.02 -40.34 -17.87
CA LEU A 115 -12.11 -39.47 -17.43
C LEU A 115 -13.33 -40.29 -16.95
N ASN A 116 -13.71 -41.33 -17.68
CA ASN A 116 -14.83 -42.20 -17.34
C ASN A 116 -14.59 -42.96 -16.02
N LYS A 117 -13.34 -43.40 -15.80
CA LYS A 117 -12.92 -44.02 -14.53
C LYS A 117 -13.00 -43.04 -13.37
N TRP A 118 -12.58 -41.78 -13.56
CA TRP A 118 -12.66 -40.75 -12.52
C TRP A 118 -14.11 -40.38 -12.16
N LEU A 119 -15.01 -40.36 -13.15
CA LEU A 119 -16.44 -40.09 -12.96
C LEU A 119 -17.23 -41.29 -12.44
N GLY A 120 -16.59 -42.47 -12.30
CA GLY A 120 -17.23 -43.68 -11.78
C GLY A 120 -18.30 -44.26 -12.71
N TRP A 121 -18.21 -43.97 -14.02
CA TRP A 121 -19.19 -44.41 -15.01
C TRP A 121 -18.89 -45.79 -15.61
N VAL A 122 -17.73 -46.35 -15.30
CA VAL A 122 -17.33 -47.71 -15.67
C VAL A 122 -16.72 -48.39 -14.45
N SER A 123 -17.25 -49.55 -14.06
CA SER A 123 -16.74 -50.40 -12.97
C SER A 123 -15.57 -51.26 -13.42
#